data_AF-A0A951Z664-F1
#
_entry.id   AF-A0A951Z664-F1
#
_cell.length_a   1.000
_cell.length_b   1.000
_cell.length_c   1.000
_cell.angle_alpha   90.00
_cell.angle_beta   90.00
_cell.angle_gamma   90.00
#
_symmetry.space_group_name_H-M   'P 1'
#
loop_
_entity.id
_entity.type
_entity.pdbx_description
1 polymer ?
#
loop_
_entity_poly.entity_id
_entity_poly.type
_entity_poly.pdbx_seq_one_letter_code
_entity_poly.pdbx_strand_id
1 'polypeptide(L)'
;DTDEAWTLEAAIPWSAMKEVAFVPCPPRLGDWWRFNMSRVHWDTDVVDGCYVKRDQPEHNWVWSPPGVVDMHRPERWGWLRFSDGAGSHEALCPPYQDLHDFLGALYYAQRRHKEAHGRAAETLEALGLSALLGTEVRLQTTGNLWEASVRRGDDVWCIRHDSKMWKGESYVVPNTRPDAIPP
;
A
#
# COMPACT_ATOMS: atom_id res chain seq x y z
N ASP A 1 30.24 -0.43 27.65
CA ASP A 1 28.83 -0.06 27.43
C ASP A 1 28.04 -0.62 28.60
N THR A 2 27.30 0.23 29.31
CA THR A 2 26.58 -0.09 30.55
C THR A 2 25.08 0.15 30.43
N ASP A 3 24.61 0.60 29.28
CA ASP A 3 23.21 0.92 29.05
C ASP A 3 22.45 -0.36 28.68
N GLU A 4 21.34 -0.63 29.38
CA GLU A 4 20.51 -1.81 29.10
C GLU A 4 19.39 -1.52 28.08
N ALA A 5 19.00 -0.26 27.95
CA ALA A 5 17.95 0.17 27.03
C ALA A 5 18.03 1.69 26.75
N TRP A 6 17.39 2.09 25.66
CA TRP A 6 17.07 3.49 25.36
C TRP A 6 15.63 3.57 24.87
N THR A 7 15.03 4.74 25.06
CA THR A 7 13.69 5.08 24.57
C THR A 7 13.78 6.31 23.68
N LEU A 8 12.97 6.35 22.62
CA LEU A 8 12.80 7.52 21.79
C LEU A 8 11.33 7.91 21.76
N GLU A 9 11.09 9.20 21.96
CA GLU A 9 9.80 9.85 21.82
C GLU A 9 9.90 10.88 20.69
N ALA A 10 8.92 10.89 19.80
CA ALA A 10 8.88 11.80 18.66
C ALA A 10 7.50 12.41 18.50
N ALA A 11 7.45 13.72 18.32
CA ALA A 11 6.26 14.46 17.94
C ALA A 11 6.47 15.01 16.52
N ILE A 12 5.71 14.50 15.55
CA ILE A 12 5.80 14.92 14.15
C ILE A 12 4.66 15.93 13.88
N PRO A 13 4.95 17.19 13.53
CA PRO A 13 3.92 18.17 13.23
C PRO A 13 3.09 17.77 12.00
N TRP A 14 1.78 17.97 12.05
CA TRP A 14 0.89 17.69 10.90
C TRP A 14 1.29 18.46 9.64
N SER A 15 1.81 19.67 9.79
CA SER A 15 2.33 20.47 8.67
C SER A 15 3.44 19.76 7.90
N ALA A 16 4.29 18.96 8.58
CA ALA A 16 5.36 18.19 7.94
C ALA A 16 4.84 16.98 7.16
N MET A 17 3.66 16.47 7.52
CA MET A 17 3.04 15.30 6.87
C MET A 17 2.11 15.67 5.72
N LYS A 18 1.62 16.92 5.67
CA LYS A 18 0.55 17.34 4.78
C LYS A 18 0.83 17.08 3.29
N GLU A 19 2.08 17.23 2.86
CA GLU A 19 2.48 17.03 1.46
C GLU A 19 2.55 15.55 1.05
N VAL A 20 2.72 14.64 2.01
CA VAL A 20 2.94 13.20 1.77
C VAL A 20 1.81 12.31 2.27
N ALA A 21 0.87 12.85 3.05
CA ALA A 21 -0.21 12.06 3.64
C ALA A 21 -1.21 11.58 2.57
N PHE A 22 -1.50 12.40 1.55
CA PHE A 22 -2.54 12.14 0.54
C PHE A 22 -3.93 11.77 1.10
N VAL A 23 -4.15 12.05 2.38
CA VAL A 23 -5.37 11.84 3.18
C VAL A 23 -5.60 13.09 4.04
N PRO A 24 -6.76 13.26 4.68
CA PRO A 24 -6.98 14.38 5.59
C PRO A 24 -5.86 14.49 6.64
N CYS A 25 -5.20 15.64 6.68
CA CYS A 25 -4.09 15.95 7.59
C CYS A 25 -4.31 17.37 8.15
N PRO A 26 -4.60 17.54 9.46
CA PRO A 26 -4.67 16.50 10.49
C PRO A 26 -5.80 15.47 10.27
N PRO A 27 -5.64 14.24 10.77
CA PRO A 27 -6.66 13.21 10.70
C PRO A 27 -7.86 13.56 11.58
N ARG A 28 -9.05 13.12 11.17
CA ARG A 28 -10.27 13.14 11.98
C ARG A 28 -10.37 11.87 12.81
N LEU A 29 -11.18 11.92 13.87
CA LEU A 29 -11.52 10.72 14.62
C LEU A 29 -12.20 9.70 13.69
N GLY A 30 -11.71 8.47 13.72
CA GLY A 30 -12.14 7.38 12.87
C GLY A 30 -11.38 7.23 11.56
N ASP A 31 -10.54 8.20 11.17
CA ASP A 31 -9.73 8.10 9.95
C ASP A 31 -8.71 6.95 10.07
N TRP A 32 -8.45 6.30 8.93
CA TRP A 32 -7.51 5.19 8.79
C TRP A 32 -6.31 5.61 7.95
N TRP A 33 -5.10 5.39 8.46
CA TRP A 33 -3.85 5.64 7.75
C TRP A 33 -3.06 4.34 7.59
N ARG A 34 -2.33 4.22 6.48
CA ARG A 34 -1.23 3.26 6.36
C ARG A 34 -0.05 3.78 7.16
N PHE A 35 0.49 2.96 8.05
CA PHE A 35 1.56 3.35 8.96
C PHE A 35 2.48 2.16 9.23
N ASN A 36 3.78 2.45 9.40
CA ASN A 36 4.72 1.47 9.89
C ASN A 36 5.81 2.12 10.74
N MET A 37 6.47 1.30 11.55
CA MET A 37 7.70 1.65 12.25
C MET A 37 8.71 0.57 11.96
N SER A 38 9.92 0.98 11.56
CA SER A 38 11.02 0.07 11.27
C SER A 38 12.25 0.45 12.08
N ARG A 39 12.93 -0.55 12.62
CA ARG A 39 14.23 -0.41 13.27
C ARG A 39 15.23 -1.27 12.53
N VAL A 40 16.27 -0.63 12.01
CA VAL A 40 17.45 -1.29 11.46
C VAL A 40 18.53 -1.30 12.54
N HIS A 41 19.14 -2.45 12.76
CA HIS A 41 20.22 -2.60 13.73
C HIS A 41 21.34 -3.43 13.13
N TRP A 42 22.57 -2.96 13.34
CA TRP A 42 23.77 -3.63 12.87
C TRP A 42 24.57 -4.07 14.08
N ASP A 43 25.11 -5.29 14.02
CA ASP A 43 26.14 -5.69 14.95
C ASP A 43 27.41 -4.86 14.72
N THR A 44 27.98 -4.31 15.79
CA THR A 44 29.16 -3.43 15.74
C THR A 44 30.20 -3.90 16.74
N ASP A 45 31.47 -3.64 16.43
CA ASP A 45 32.60 -3.76 17.32
C ASP A 45 33.13 -2.37 17.68
N VAL A 46 33.73 -2.21 18.85
CA VAL A 46 34.41 -0.97 19.23
C VAL A 46 35.91 -1.13 18.94
N VAL A 47 36.40 -0.42 17.92
CA VAL A 47 37.82 -0.38 17.54
C VAL A 47 38.31 1.06 17.71
N ASP A 48 39.33 1.25 18.55
CA ASP A 48 39.90 2.57 18.86
C ASP A 48 38.86 3.62 19.30
N GLY A 49 37.84 3.17 20.06
CA GLY A 49 36.75 4.02 20.56
C GLY A 49 35.67 4.35 19.53
N CYS A 50 35.74 3.80 18.32
CA CYS A 50 34.76 3.98 17.25
C CYS A 50 33.96 2.70 17.01
N TYR A 51 32.66 2.85 16.73
CA TYR A 51 31.82 1.73 16.32
C TYR A 51 32.11 1.37 14.85
N VAL A 52 32.57 0.14 14.63
CA VAL A 52 32.81 -0.44 13.32
C VAL A 52 31.77 -1.53 13.08
N LYS A 53 30.99 -1.39 12.00
CA LYS A 53 29.98 -2.38 11.62
C LYS A 53 30.64 -3.71 11.24
N ARG A 54 30.07 -4.82 11.72
CA ARG A 54 30.46 -6.17 11.29
C ARG A 54 29.97 -6.46 9.88
N ASP A 55 30.70 -7.31 9.17
CA ASP A 55 30.30 -7.80 7.84
C ASP A 55 29.23 -8.90 7.96
N GLN A 56 28.07 -8.51 8.48
CA GLN A 56 26.89 -9.35 8.64
C GLN A 56 25.64 -8.58 8.22
N PRO A 57 24.56 -9.26 7.81
CA PRO A 57 23.28 -8.61 7.51
C PRO A 57 22.74 -7.83 8.71
N GLU A 58 21.96 -6.80 8.43
CA GLU A 58 21.23 -6.06 9.44
C GLU A 58 20.10 -6.89 10.05
N HIS A 59 19.80 -6.60 11.31
CA HIS A 59 18.55 -6.96 11.94
C HIS A 59 17.51 -5.89 11.59
N ASN A 60 16.42 -6.30 10.95
CA ASN A 60 15.34 -5.39 10.56
C ASN A 60 14.05 -5.79 11.29
N TRP A 61 13.61 -4.95 12.22
CA TRP A 61 12.36 -5.14 12.95
C TRP A 61 11.31 -4.17 12.47
N VAL A 62 10.11 -4.66 12.20
CA VAL A 62 9.01 -3.86 11.69
C VAL A 62 7.77 -4.12 12.52
N TRP A 63 7.03 -3.07 12.85
CA TRP A 63 5.79 -3.19 13.61
C TRP A 63 4.74 -4.00 12.84
N SER A 64 4.54 -3.66 11.57
CA SER A 64 3.67 -4.40 10.66
C SER A 64 4.50 -5.06 9.57
N PRO A 65 4.56 -6.40 9.51
CA PRO A 65 5.33 -7.10 8.49
C PRO A 65 4.73 -6.92 7.08
N PRO A 66 5.43 -6.31 6.11
CA PRO A 66 4.94 -6.17 4.74
C PRO A 66 5.03 -7.49 3.94
N GLY A 67 5.60 -8.55 4.52
CA GLY A 67 5.77 -9.87 3.89
C GLY A 67 6.88 -9.96 2.85
N VAL A 68 7.61 -8.87 2.62
CA VAL A 68 8.79 -8.77 1.74
C VAL A 68 9.80 -7.81 2.37
N VAL A 69 11.09 -8.01 2.16
CA VAL A 69 12.14 -7.09 2.65
C VAL A 69 12.20 -5.86 1.75
N ASP A 70 11.15 -5.06 1.77
CA ASP A 70 11.00 -3.83 0.98
C ASP A 70 10.03 -2.89 1.70
N MET A 71 10.58 -1.94 2.46
CA MET A 71 9.80 -0.96 3.23
C MET A 71 9.14 0.09 2.32
N HIS A 72 9.56 0.21 1.05
CA HIS A 72 9.02 1.19 0.10
C HIS A 72 7.70 0.74 -0.55
N ARG A 73 6.93 -0.09 0.18
CA ARG A 73 5.63 -0.63 -0.20
C ARG A 73 4.55 -0.17 0.79
N PRO A 74 4.23 1.13 0.83
CA PRO A 74 3.31 1.70 1.82
C PRO A 74 1.91 1.11 1.76
N GLU A 75 1.50 0.53 0.62
CA GLU A 75 0.25 -0.19 0.47
C GLU A 75 0.19 -1.50 1.27
N ARG A 76 1.33 -2.01 1.75
CA ARG A 76 1.45 -3.20 2.60
C ARG A 76 1.68 -2.88 4.08
N TRP A 77 1.82 -1.62 4.43
CA TRP A 77 2.01 -1.20 5.82
C TRP A 77 0.76 -1.48 6.65
N GLY A 78 0.93 -1.50 7.98
CA GLY A 78 -0.17 -1.68 8.90
C GLY A 78 -1.19 -0.56 8.82
N TRP A 79 -2.38 -0.80 9.36
CA TRP A 79 -3.41 0.22 9.49
C TRP A 79 -3.43 0.81 10.88
N LEU A 80 -3.47 2.12 10.94
CA LEU A 80 -3.63 2.91 12.15
C LEU A 80 -5.00 3.62 12.08
N ARG A 81 -5.82 3.51 13.12
CA ARG A 81 -7.07 4.28 13.26
C ARG A 81 -6.90 5.37 14.31
N PHE A 82 -7.25 6.61 13.99
CA PHE A 82 -7.25 7.70 14.96
C PHE A 82 -8.52 7.64 15.83
N SER A 83 -8.38 7.71 17.15
CA SER A 83 -9.49 7.70 18.12
C SER A 83 -9.26 8.71 19.25
N ASP A 84 -10.31 8.97 20.03
CA ASP A 84 -10.30 9.87 21.20
C ASP A 84 -9.84 9.16 22.49
N GLY A 85 -9.41 7.90 22.39
CA GLY A 85 -8.99 7.09 23.53
C GLY A 85 -10.14 6.58 24.43
N ALA A 86 -11.40 6.91 24.15
CA ALA A 86 -12.56 6.52 24.95
C ALA A 86 -13.29 5.26 24.42
N GLY A 87 -12.84 4.69 23.29
CA GLY A 87 -13.47 3.55 22.63
C GLY A 87 -12.92 2.17 23.02
N SER A 88 -13.72 1.12 22.77
CA SER A 88 -13.29 -0.27 22.92
C SER A 88 -12.09 -0.59 22.03
N HIS A 89 -11.11 -1.34 22.57
CA HIS A 89 -10.01 -1.93 21.80
C HIS A 89 -10.48 -3.16 20.99
N GLU A 90 -11.69 -3.15 20.46
CA GLU A 90 -12.14 -4.24 19.60
C GLU A 90 -11.25 -4.32 18.37
N ALA A 91 -10.94 -5.54 17.94
CA ALA A 91 -10.19 -5.78 16.72
C ALA A 91 -11.03 -5.30 15.53
N LEU A 92 -10.74 -4.09 15.08
CA LEU A 92 -11.40 -3.51 13.91
C LEU A 92 -10.66 -3.98 12.66
N CYS A 93 -11.39 -4.64 11.76
CA CYS A 93 -10.90 -4.87 10.42
C CYS A 93 -10.95 -3.54 9.66
N PRO A 94 -9.82 -3.06 9.08
CA PRO A 94 -9.83 -1.93 8.17
C PRO A 94 -10.83 -2.20 7.04
N PRO A 95 -11.64 -1.21 6.64
CA PRO A 95 -12.60 -1.43 5.57
C PRO A 95 -11.86 -1.82 4.29
N TYR A 96 -12.39 -2.81 3.56
CA TYR A 96 -11.90 -3.24 2.24
C TYR A 96 -10.48 -3.83 2.22
N GLN A 97 -9.97 -4.33 3.35
CA GLN A 97 -8.63 -4.92 3.45
C GLN A 97 -8.38 -6.00 2.37
N ASP A 98 -9.35 -6.89 2.15
CA ASP A 98 -9.24 -7.96 1.16
C ASP A 98 -9.22 -7.44 -0.29
N LEU A 99 -9.99 -6.38 -0.59
CA LEU A 99 -9.93 -5.69 -1.88
C LEU A 99 -8.55 -5.04 -2.10
N HIS A 100 -7.99 -4.41 -1.07
CA HIS A 100 -6.67 -3.79 -1.13
C HIS A 100 -5.57 -4.84 -1.34
N ASP A 101 -5.66 -5.97 -0.65
CA ASP A 101 -4.72 -7.08 -0.80
C ASP A 101 -4.80 -7.68 -2.20
N PHE A 102 -6.00 -7.86 -2.74
CA PHE A 102 -6.21 -8.31 -4.11
C PHE A 102 -5.63 -7.34 -5.14
N LEU A 103 -5.92 -6.04 -5.02
CA LEU A 103 -5.36 -5.03 -5.93
C LEU A 103 -3.83 -4.94 -5.82
N GLY A 104 -3.28 -5.10 -4.61
CA GLY A 104 -1.84 -5.17 -4.39
C GLY A 104 -1.23 -6.40 -5.08
N ALA A 105 -1.84 -7.58 -4.94
CA ALA A 105 -1.41 -8.79 -5.64
C ALA A 105 -1.47 -8.63 -7.16
N LEU A 106 -2.54 -8.01 -7.68
CA LEU A 106 -2.70 -7.68 -9.10
C LEU A 106 -1.58 -6.76 -9.60
N TYR A 107 -1.26 -5.70 -8.85
CA TYR A 107 -0.16 -4.78 -9.20
C TYR A 107 1.18 -5.51 -9.31
N TYR A 108 1.53 -6.33 -8.32
CA TYR A 108 2.79 -7.08 -8.36
C TYR A 108 2.80 -8.14 -9.45
N ALA A 109 1.67 -8.78 -9.74
CA ALA A 109 1.54 -9.69 -10.87
C ALA A 109 1.74 -8.96 -12.21
N GLN A 110 1.16 -7.77 -12.38
CA GLN A 110 1.35 -6.93 -13.57
C GLN A 110 2.82 -6.53 -13.76
N ARG A 111 3.50 -6.15 -12.67
CA ARG A 111 4.94 -5.84 -12.73
C ARG A 111 5.76 -7.02 -13.23
N ARG A 112 5.57 -8.20 -12.63
CA ARG A 112 6.26 -9.44 -13.06
C ARG A 112 5.94 -9.79 -14.51
N HIS A 113 4.67 -9.67 -14.92
CA HIS A 113 4.27 -9.95 -16.29
C HIS A 113 4.91 -8.99 -17.29
N LYS A 114 4.94 -7.68 -16.98
CA LYS A 114 5.59 -6.66 -17.82
C LYS A 114 7.10 -6.87 -17.91
N GLU A 115 7.75 -7.23 -16.81
CA GLU A 115 9.18 -7.58 -16.79
C GLU A 115 9.48 -8.81 -17.66
N ALA A 116 8.61 -9.83 -17.65
CA ALA A 116 8.81 -11.06 -18.43
C ALA A 116 8.43 -10.95 -19.92
N HIS A 117 7.42 -10.14 -20.27
CA HIS A 117 6.83 -10.11 -21.62
C HIS A 117 6.93 -8.75 -22.32
N GLY A 118 7.44 -7.71 -21.65
CA GLY A 118 7.52 -6.34 -22.17
C GLY A 118 6.19 -5.58 -22.22
N ARG A 119 5.07 -6.19 -21.81
CA ARG A 119 3.73 -5.59 -21.86
C ARG A 119 2.87 -5.96 -20.64
N ALA A 120 1.87 -5.12 -20.34
CA ALA A 120 0.88 -5.42 -19.32
C ALA A 120 -0.02 -6.59 -19.76
N ALA A 121 -0.48 -7.39 -18.80
CA ALA A 121 -1.47 -8.43 -19.04
C ALA A 121 -2.88 -7.82 -19.17
N GLU A 122 -3.72 -8.41 -20.01
CA GLU A 122 -5.09 -7.94 -20.26
C GLU A 122 -6.14 -8.73 -19.47
N THR A 123 -5.77 -9.87 -18.88
CA THR A 123 -6.68 -10.74 -18.15
C THR A 123 -6.07 -11.21 -16.82
N LEU A 124 -6.93 -11.66 -15.89
CA LEU A 124 -6.48 -12.18 -14.59
C LEU A 124 -5.77 -13.54 -14.74
N GLU A 125 -6.19 -14.35 -15.70
CA GLU A 125 -5.60 -15.66 -15.98
C GLU A 125 -4.13 -15.52 -16.41
N ALA A 126 -3.83 -14.53 -17.26
CA ALA A 126 -2.46 -14.20 -17.66
C ALA A 126 -1.59 -13.73 -16.48
N LEU A 127 -2.21 -13.22 -15.41
CA LEU A 127 -1.55 -12.85 -14.16
C LEU A 127 -1.48 -14.00 -13.15
N GLY A 128 -2.09 -15.15 -13.45
CA GLY A 128 -2.21 -16.28 -12.52
C GLY A 128 -3.09 -15.95 -11.30
N LEU A 129 -4.08 -15.07 -11.47
CA LEU A 129 -4.98 -14.62 -10.43
C LEU A 129 -6.42 -15.06 -10.71
N SER A 130 -7.22 -15.12 -9.65
CA SER A 130 -8.67 -15.30 -9.72
C SER A 130 -9.34 -14.18 -8.95
N ALA A 131 -10.49 -13.71 -9.46
CA ALA A 131 -11.28 -12.70 -8.76
C ALA A 131 -11.74 -13.23 -7.40
N LEU A 132 -11.88 -12.32 -6.42
CA LEU A 132 -12.48 -12.65 -5.14
C LEU A 132 -13.97 -13.00 -5.35
N LEU A 133 -14.52 -13.88 -4.51
CA LEU A 133 -15.93 -14.25 -4.60
C LEU A 133 -16.83 -13.01 -4.46
N GLY A 134 -17.82 -12.89 -5.34
CA GLY A 134 -18.76 -11.75 -5.35
C GLY A 134 -18.12 -10.44 -5.80
N THR A 135 -16.98 -10.49 -6.51
CA THR A 135 -16.35 -9.30 -7.09
C THR A 135 -16.33 -9.34 -8.61
N GLU A 136 -16.41 -8.15 -9.20
CA GLU A 136 -16.20 -7.96 -10.63
C GLU A 136 -14.92 -7.14 -10.83
N VAL A 137 -14.00 -7.68 -11.62
CA VAL A 137 -12.69 -7.06 -11.85
C VAL A 137 -12.61 -6.57 -13.29
N ARG A 138 -12.23 -5.30 -13.46
CA ARG A 138 -11.94 -4.71 -14.76
C ARG A 138 -10.44 -4.47 -14.87
N LEU A 139 -9.83 -4.89 -15.98
CA LEU A 139 -8.46 -4.52 -16.33
C LEU A 139 -8.51 -3.73 -17.62
N GLN A 140 -7.80 -2.61 -17.65
CA GLN A 140 -7.66 -1.77 -18.84
C GLN A 140 -6.18 -1.51 -19.07
N THR A 141 -5.71 -1.87 -20.26
CA THR A 141 -4.35 -1.61 -20.71
C THR A 141 -4.36 -0.57 -21.83
N THR A 142 -3.28 0.19 -21.90
CA THR A 142 -2.93 1.06 -23.04
C THR A 142 -1.54 0.62 -23.51
N GLY A 143 -0.99 1.28 -24.54
CA GLY A 143 0.35 0.95 -25.04
C GLY A 143 1.44 0.95 -23.96
N ASN A 144 1.34 1.84 -22.96
CA ASN A 144 2.38 2.00 -21.92
C ASN A 144 1.89 1.85 -20.48
N LEU A 145 0.59 2.10 -20.22
CA LEU A 145 0.00 2.20 -18.89
C LEU A 145 -1.12 1.19 -18.71
N TRP A 146 -1.50 0.91 -17.46
CA TRP A 146 -2.66 0.10 -17.14
C TRP A 146 -3.35 0.63 -15.88
N GLU A 147 -4.63 0.28 -15.77
CA GLU A 147 -5.50 0.50 -14.61
C GLU A 147 -6.33 -0.76 -14.38
N ALA A 148 -6.65 -1.04 -13.12
CA ALA A 148 -7.59 -2.09 -12.76
C ALA A 148 -8.58 -1.58 -11.71
N SER A 149 -9.78 -2.14 -11.69
CA SER A 149 -10.75 -1.91 -10.63
C SER A 149 -11.37 -3.22 -10.17
N VAL A 150 -11.70 -3.29 -8.88
CA VAL A 150 -12.47 -4.36 -8.26
C VAL A 150 -13.74 -3.76 -7.67
N ARG A 151 -14.90 -4.31 -8.03
CA ARG A 151 -16.20 -3.90 -7.53
C ARG A 151 -16.82 -5.00 -6.68
N ARG A 152 -17.39 -4.63 -5.53
CA ARG A 152 -18.21 -5.50 -4.67
C ARG A 152 -19.45 -4.73 -4.21
N GLY A 153 -20.63 -5.10 -4.72
CA GLY A 153 -21.83 -4.27 -4.54
C GLY A 153 -21.61 -2.88 -5.12
N ASP A 154 -21.88 -1.85 -4.32
CA ASP A 154 -21.71 -0.45 -4.70
C ASP A 154 -20.27 0.06 -4.51
N ASP A 155 -19.41 -0.71 -3.84
CA ASP A 155 -18.03 -0.32 -3.57
C ASP A 155 -17.12 -0.66 -4.74
N VAL A 156 -16.42 0.35 -5.25
CA VAL A 156 -15.42 0.20 -6.30
C VAL A 156 -14.08 0.70 -5.77
N TRP A 157 -13.06 -0.15 -5.85
CA TRP A 157 -11.68 0.24 -5.60
C TRP A 157 -10.86 0.11 -6.88
N CYS A 158 -10.07 1.13 -7.16
CA CYS A 158 -9.24 1.21 -8.35
C CYS A 158 -7.76 1.20 -7.95
N ILE A 159 -6.92 0.71 -8.85
CA ILE A 159 -5.46 0.78 -8.78
C ILE A 159 -4.87 1.08 -10.15
N ARG A 160 -3.80 1.86 -10.17
CA ARG A 160 -3.08 2.23 -11.39
C ARG A 160 -1.66 1.65 -11.41
N HIS A 161 -1.03 1.67 -12.59
CA HIS A 161 0.35 1.23 -12.83
C HIS A 161 1.43 1.77 -11.87
N ASP A 162 1.17 2.84 -11.13
CA ASP A 162 2.05 3.44 -10.12
C ASP A 162 1.70 3.05 -8.67
N SER A 163 0.94 1.97 -8.48
CA SER A 163 0.42 1.44 -7.20
C SER A 163 -0.57 2.32 -6.45
N LYS A 164 -0.91 3.50 -6.99
CA LYS A 164 -1.91 4.37 -6.39
C LYS A 164 -3.26 3.67 -6.37
N MET A 165 -3.84 3.51 -5.17
CA MET A 165 -5.20 3.01 -4.96
C MET A 165 -6.14 4.15 -4.58
N TRP A 166 -7.39 4.08 -5.00
CA TRP A 166 -8.44 5.02 -4.59
C TRP A 166 -9.82 4.37 -4.67
N LYS A 167 -10.77 4.88 -3.87
CA LYS A 167 -12.17 4.51 -3.99
C LYS A 167 -12.75 5.21 -5.21
N GLY A 168 -13.26 4.44 -6.16
CA GLY A 168 -13.92 4.95 -7.36
C GLY A 168 -15.37 5.34 -7.06
N GLU A 169 -15.93 6.21 -7.90
CA GLU A 169 -17.38 6.37 -7.97
C GLU A 169 -17.97 5.15 -8.69
N SER A 170 -19.18 4.73 -8.29
CA SER A 170 -19.90 3.63 -8.93
C SER A 170 -19.85 3.81 -10.45
N TYR A 171 -19.31 2.81 -11.15
CA TYR A 171 -19.12 2.87 -12.60
C TYR A 171 -20.45 3.20 -13.29
N VAL A 172 -20.66 4.45 -13.68
CA VAL A 172 -21.64 4.77 -14.72
C VAL A 172 -20.98 4.32 -16.00
N VAL A 173 -21.45 3.21 -16.56
CA VAL A 173 -21.10 2.79 -17.92
C VAL A 173 -21.34 4.01 -18.83
N PRO A 174 -20.33 4.57 -19.53
CA PRO A 174 -20.61 5.43 -20.66
C PRO A 174 -21.18 4.49 -21.72
N ASN A 175 -22.50 4.35 -21.70
CA ASN A 175 -23.20 3.66 -22.76
C ASN A 175 -22.97 4.50 -24.01
N THR A 176 -22.39 3.86 -25.04
CA THR A 176 -22.19 4.36 -26.41
C THR A 176 -21.24 5.55 -26.61
N ARG A 177 -20.39 5.44 -27.65
CA ARG A 177 -19.64 6.55 -28.24
C ARG A 177 -20.61 7.70 -28.54
N PRO A 178 -20.41 8.92 -28.01
CA PRO A 178 -20.97 10.10 -28.63
C PRO A 178 -20.14 10.35 -29.89
N ASP A 179 -20.75 9.99 -31.01
CA ASP A 179 -20.68 10.68 -32.29
C ASP A 179 -19.32 10.78 -32.99
N ALA A 180 -19.28 10.09 -34.13
CA ALA A 180 -18.40 10.39 -35.23
C ALA A 180 -18.41 11.90 -35.51
N ILE A 181 -17.22 12.47 -35.68
CA ILE A 181 -17.02 13.81 -36.23
C ILE A 181 -17.52 13.75 -37.70
N PRO A 182 -18.59 14.48 -38.08
CA PRO A 182 -18.95 14.63 -39.50
C PRO A 182 -17.92 15.56 -40.19
N PRO A 183 -17.77 15.45 -41.52
CA PRO A 183 -16.55 15.82 -42.27
C PRO A 183 -16.14 17.29 -42.14
#